data_AF-A0A932IIY3-F1
#
_entry.id   AF-A0A932IIY3-F1
#
_cell.length_a   1.000
_cell.length_b   1.000
_cell.length_c   1.000
_cell.angle_alpha   90.00
_cell.angle_beta   90.00
_cell.angle_gamma   90.00
#
_symmetry.space_group_name_H-M   'P 1'
#
loop_
_entity.id
_entity.type
_entity.pdbx_description
1 polymer ?
#
loop_
_entity_poly.entity_id
_entity_poly.type
_entity_poly.pdbx_seq_one_letter_code
_entity_poly.pdbx_strand_id
1 'polypeptide(L)'
;MRRRARECALQILYQLDLSAGGGNGIDERMLVAELERYFTHFDPVTAEEREFAERLVRGVIAEQDAIDAAIAGVSLHWKLERM
;
A
#
# COMPACT_ATOMS: atom_id res chain seq x y z
N MET A 1 10.50 -5.70 13.90
CA MET A 1 11.15 -5.59 12.59
C MET A 1 10.20 -6.00 11.47
N ARG A 2 10.29 -7.19 10.85
CA ARG A 2 9.53 -7.46 9.60
C ARG A 2 8.00 -7.57 9.72
N ARG A 3 7.44 -7.86 10.90
CA ARG A 3 5.98 -7.87 11.10
C ARG A 3 5.42 -6.45 11.11
N ARG A 4 5.96 -5.60 11.98
CA ARG A 4 5.54 -4.20 12.14
C ARG A 4 5.64 -3.42 10.83
N ALA A 5 6.73 -3.57 10.09
CA ALA A 5 6.88 -2.93 8.79
C ALA A 5 5.82 -3.35 7.76
N ARG A 6 5.34 -4.60 7.79
CA ARG A 6 4.21 -5.05 6.95
C ARG A 6 2.88 -4.47 7.42
N GLU A 7 2.67 -4.36 8.72
CA GLU A 7 1.48 -3.69 9.29
C GLU A 7 1.43 -2.22 8.87
N CYS A 8 2.57 -1.51 8.91
CA CYS A 8 2.69 -0.15 8.39
C CYS A 8 2.36 -0.07 6.90
N ALA A 9 2.97 -0.93 6.08
CA ALA A 9 2.73 -0.95 4.64
C ALA A 9 1.23 -1.18 4.32
N LEU A 10 0.57 -2.11 5.02
CA LEU A 10 -0.86 -2.37 4.86
C LEU A 10 -1.70 -1.12 5.19
N GLN A 11 -1.41 -0.44 6.30
CA GLN A 11 -2.14 0.76 6.70
C GLN A 11 -1.95 1.92 5.71
N ILE A 12 -0.74 2.09 5.17
CA ILE A 12 -0.46 3.11 4.15
C ILE A 12 -1.21 2.81 2.85
N LEU A 13 -1.13 1.56 2.36
CA LEU A 13 -1.84 1.13 1.15
C LEU A 13 -3.35 1.33 1.27
N TYR A 14 -3.92 1.01 2.44
CA TYR A 14 -5.33 1.23 2.71
C TYR A 14 -5.71 2.73 2.63
N GLN A 15 -4.90 3.61 3.22
CA GLN A 15 -5.17 5.05 3.14
C GLN A 15 -5.04 5.60 1.72
N LEU A 16 -4.09 5.10 0.94
CA LEU A 16 -3.93 5.46 -0.47
C LEU A 16 -5.14 5.03 -1.29
N ASP A 17 -5.64 3.81 -1.09
CA ASP A 17 -6.83 3.30 -1.77
C ASP A 17 -8.07 4.17 -1.49
N LEU A 18 -8.29 4.52 -0.22
CA LEU A 18 -9.36 5.45 0.17
C LEU A 18 -9.20 6.85 -0.46
N SER A 19 -7.96 7.32 -0.63
CA SER A 19 -7.65 8.65 -1.15
C SER A 19 -7.72 8.73 -2.68
N ALA A 20 -7.42 7.62 -3.37
CA ALA A 20 -7.44 7.51 -4.83
C ALA A 20 -8.85 7.55 -5.43
N GLY A 21 -9.90 7.33 -4.62
CA GLY A 21 -11.28 7.60 -5.01
C GLY A 21 -11.78 6.80 -6.21
N GLY A 22 -11.36 5.53 -6.35
CA GLY A 22 -11.94 4.57 -7.30
C GLY A 22 -11.72 4.87 -8.79
N GLY A 23 -10.66 5.60 -9.17
CA GLY A 23 -10.35 5.78 -10.60
C GLY A 23 -9.14 6.64 -10.94
N ASN A 24 -8.65 7.48 -10.03
CA ASN A 24 -7.41 8.20 -10.24
C ASN A 24 -6.29 7.38 -9.60
N GLY A 25 -5.47 6.72 -10.42
CA GLY A 25 -4.33 5.93 -9.93
C GLY A 25 -3.43 6.71 -8.97
N ILE A 26 -2.71 6.01 -8.11
CA ILE A 26 -1.83 6.62 -7.11
C ILE A 26 -0.63 7.25 -7.82
N ASP A 27 -0.49 8.58 -7.73
CA ASP A 27 0.70 9.28 -8.24
C ASP A 27 1.81 9.40 -7.17
N GLU A 28 3.02 9.73 -7.62
CA GLU A 28 4.19 9.84 -6.73
C GLU A 28 4.02 10.94 -5.66
N ARG A 29 3.29 12.03 -5.95
CA ARG A 29 3.09 13.13 -4.99
C ARG A 29 2.17 12.68 -3.86
N MET A 30 1.09 12.00 -4.19
CA MET A 30 0.17 11.40 -3.23
C MET A 30 0.88 10.36 -2.36
N LEU A 31 1.68 9.49 -2.99
CA LEU A 31 2.46 8.49 -2.28
C LEU A 31 3.43 9.11 -1.27
N VAL A 32 4.23 10.09 -1.69
CA VAL A 32 5.18 10.76 -0.78
C VAL A 32 4.46 11.45 0.37
N ALA A 33 3.38 12.17 0.09
CA ALA A 33 2.58 12.85 1.12
C ALA A 33 2.00 11.86 2.14
N GLU A 34 1.50 10.71 1.68
CA GLU A 34 0.94 9.69 2.56
C GLU A 34 2.00 8.97 3.41
N LEU A 35 3.17 8.68 2.84
CA LEU A 35 4.31 8.14 3.60
C LEU A 35 4.75 9.10 4.71
N GLU A 36 4.93 10.38 4.37
CA GLU A 36 5.29 11.42 5.34
C GLU A 36 4.22 11.58 6.43
N ARG A 37 2.95 11.64 6.02
CA ARG A 37 1.82 11.75 6.94
C ARG A 37 1.77 10.58 7.91
N TYR A 38 1.92 9.35 7.41
CA TYR A 38 1.88 8.15 8.24
C TYR A 38 3.01 8.15 9.27
N PHE A 39 4.27 8.30 8.86
CA PHE A 39 5.41 8.26 9.80
C PHE A 39 5.50 9.47 10.73
N THR A 40 4.78 10.55 10.44
CA THR A 40 4.66 11.72 11.35
C THR A 40 3.63 11.51 12.46
N HIS A 41 2.53 10.79 12.18
CA HIS A 41 1.38 10.72 13.09
C HIS A 41 1.23 9.38 13.83
N PHE A 42 1.92 8.33 13.40
CA PHE A 42 1.87 7.01 14.04
C PHE A 42 3.11 6.75 14.89
N ASP A 43 3.06 5.65 15.66
CA ASP A 43 4.17 5.27 16.54
C ASP A 43 5.50 5.18 15.79
N PRO A 44 6.59 5.72 16.37
CA PRO A 44 7.89 5.70 15.72
C PRO A 44 8.35 4.26 15.45
N VAL A 45 8.91 4.07 14.26
CA VAL A 45 9.51 2.83 13.80
C VAL A 45 11.02 3.01 13.62
N THR A 46 11.77 1.91 13.54
CA THR A 46 13.19 2.01 13.19
C THR A 46 13.37 2.43 11.73
N ALA A 47 14.54 2.95 11.38
CA ALA A 47 14.86 3.28 9.99
C ALA A 47 14.73 2.07 9.05
N GLU A 48 15.15 0.89 9.50
CA GLU A 48 15.01 -0.37 8.74
C GLU A 48 13.53 -0.76 8.53
N GLU A 49 12.69 -0.59 9.55
CA GLU A 49 11.25 -0.85 9.44
C GLU A 49 10.58 0.11 8.46
N ARG A 50 10.95 1.40 8.51
CA ARG A 50 10.49 2.41 7.57
C ARG A 50 10.91 2.10 6.14
N GLU A 51 12.20 1.82 5.90
CA GLU A 51 12.72 1.48 4.56
C GLU A 51 12.02 0.23 4.01
N PHE A 52 11.81 -0.79 4.84
CA PHE A 52 11.13 -2.01 4.42
C PHE A 52 9.65 -1.76 4.09
N ALA A 53 8.95 -0.95 4.89
CA ALA A 53 7.56 -0.57 4.62
C ALA A 53 7.45 0.25 3.32
N GLU A 54 8.30 1.27 3.13
CA GLU A 54 8.32 2.10 1.93
C GLU A 54 8.58 1.28 0.66
N ARG A 55 9.54 0.34 0.71
CA ARG A 55 9.83 -0.57 -0.40
C ARG A 55 8.64 -1.47 -0.73
N LEU A 56 7.90 -1.96 0.26
CA LEU A 56 6.69 -2.74 0.03
C LEU A 56 5.58 -1.91 -0.62
N VAL A 57 5.28 -0.73 -0.09
CA VAL A 57 4.23 0.16 -0.62
C VAL A 57 4.54 0.51 -2.08
N ARG A 58 5.77 0.95 -2.37
CA ARG A 58 6.22 1.27 -3.74
C ARG A 58 6.12 0.09 -4.68
N GLY A 59 6.55 -1.10 -4.23
CA GLY A 59 6.48 -2.31 -5.04
C GLY A 59 5.05 -2.74 -5.36
N VAL A 60 4.13 -2.64 -4.39
CA VAL A 60 2.71 -2.98 -4.61
C VAL A 60 2.08 -2.01 -5.60
N ILE A 61 2.32 -0.70 -5.47
CA ILE A 61 1.77 0.30 -6.40
C ILE A 61 2.32 0.09 -7.83
N ALA A 62 3.62 -0.17 -7.97
CA ALA A 62 4.24 -0.38 -9.27
C ALA A 62 3.73 -1.65 -9.99
N GLU A 63 3.38 -2.69 -9.22
CA GLU A 63 2.96 -3.99 -9.73
C GLU A 63 1.46 -4.24 -9.54
N GLN A 64 0.66 -3.20 -9.28
CA GLN A 64 -0.74 -3.31 -8.88
C GLN A 64 -1.56 -4.13 -9.90
N ASP A 65 -1.50 -3.78 -11.19
CA ASP A 65 -2.22 -4.48 -12.24
C ASP A 65 -1.84 -5.97 -12.34
N ALA A 66 -0.56 -6.30 -12.16
CA ALA A 66 -0.06 -7.67 -12.22
C ALA A 66 -0.51 -8.49 -11.00
N ILE A 67 -0.48 -7.88 -9.81
CA ILE A 67 -0.98 -8.47 -8.56
C ILE A 67 -2.49 -8.72 -8.68
N ASP A 68 -3.24 -7.73 -9.14
CA ASP A 68 -4.70 -7.80 -9.29
C ASP A 68 -5.10 -8.88 -10.30
N ALA A 69 -4.40 -8.96 -11.44
CA ALA A 69 -4.60 -10.02 -12.43
C ALA A 69 -4.30 -11.41 -11.86
N ALA A 70 -3.23 -11.56 -11.07
CA ALA A 70 -2.89 -12.83 -10.43
C ALA A 70 -3.95 -13.25 -9.40
N ILE A 71 -4.47 -12.31 -8.61
CA ILE A 71 -5.54 -12.56 -7.64
C ILE A 71 -6.84 -12.92 -8.35
N ALA A 72 -7.20 -12.19 -9.41
CA ALA A 72 -8.40 -12.44 -10.20
C ALA A 72 -8.35 -13.84 -10.85
N GLY A 73 -7.18 -14.27 -11.31
CA GLY A 73 -6.98 -15.58 -11.93
C GLY A 73 -7.27 -16.78 -11.01
N VAL A 74 -7.20 -16.59 -9.68
CA VAL A 74 -7.50 -17.63 -8.69
C VAL A 74 -8.81 -17.39 -7.91
N SER A 75 -9.43 -16.23 -8.08
CA SER A 75 -10.65 -15.84 -7.38
C SER A 75 -11.91 -16.31 -8.12
N LEU A 76 -12.24 -17.60 -7.97
CA LEU A 76 -13.33 -18.27 -8.71
C LEU A 76 -14.75 -17.69 -8.48
N HIS A 77 -14.99 -17.02 -7.34
CA HIS A 77 -16.33 -16.55 -6.94
C HIS A 77 -16.41 -15.10 -6.45
N TRP A 78 -15.28 -14.38 -6.43
CA TRP A 78 -15.20 -13.01 -5.92
C TRP A 78 -14.55 -12.10 -6.96
N LYS A 79 -15.23 -11.01 -7.30
CA LYS A 79 -14.63 -9.92 -8.08
C LYS A 79 -13.78 -9.08 -7.13
N LEU A 80 -12.62 -8.65 -7.60
CA LEU A 80 -11.68 -7.84 -6.80
C LEU A 80 -12.32 -6.54 -6.29
N GLU A 81 -13.19 -5.91 -7.09
CA GLU A 81 -13.99 -4.73 -6.70
C GLU A 81 -14.90 -4.94 -5.47
N ARG A 82 -15.09 -6.18 -5.02
CA ARG A 82 -15.93 -6.55 -3.88
C ARG A 82 -15.12 -6.95 -2.65
N MET A 83 -13.79 -6.94 -2.74
CA MET A 83 -12.83 -7.21 -1.66
C MET A 83 -12.30 -5.89 -1.12
#